data_AF-A0A146MEN4-F1
#
_entry.id   AF-A0A146MEN4-F1
#
_cell.length_a   1.000
_cell.length_b   1.000
_cell.length_c   1.000
_cell.angle_alpha   90.00
_cell.angle_beta   90.00
_cell.angle_gamma   90.00
#
_symmetry.space_group_name_H-M   'P 1'
#
loop_
_entity.id
_entity.type
_entity.pdbx_description
1 polymer ?
#
loop_
_entity_poly.entity_id
_entity_poly.type
_entity_poly.pdbx_seq_one_letter_code
_entity_poly.pdbx_strand_id
1 'polypeptide(L)'
;SLYVFTNNTQVQELILNNTSSGSAVVNDTLLQFAVESLPFGGVGDAGTGHYHGKFSFDNFSHKKAVLIKNYNPIGEAVASARYPPYTDKKMNFMSFIMHPGIRLGFLKYLPYLTLFGVGVFTGTILNAYMKPKFLEGP
;
A
#
# COMPACT_ATOMS: atom_id res chain seq x y z
N SER A 1 25.72 14.29 -16.00
CA SER A 1 25.66 14.54 -14.54
C SER A 1 25.78 16.02 -14.27
N LEU A 2 25.19 16.50 -13.17
CA LEU A 2 25.20 17.89 -12.71
C LEU A 2 26.05 18.00 -11.43
N TYR A 3 26.89 19.03 -11.35
CA TYR A 3 27.72 19.31 -10.16
C TYR A 3 27.42 20.71 -9.66
N VAL A 4 27.13 20.85 -8.36
CA VAL A 4 26.77 22.12 -7.74
C VAL A 4 27.70 22.38 -6.55
N PHE A 5 28.40 23.51 -6.54
CA PHE A 5 29.28 23.88 -5.43
C PHE A 5 28.70 25.10 -4.71
N THR A 6 28.09 24.86 -3.54
CA THR A 6 27.51 25.92 -2.71
C THR A 6 27.20 25.42 -1.31
N ASN A 7 27.31 26.31 -0.32
CA ASN A 7 26.83 26.07 1.05
C ASN A 7 25.40 26.58 1.28
N ASN A 8 24.81 27.30 0.31
CA ASN A 8 23.44 27.81 0.43
C ASN A 8 22.44 26.76 -0.04
N THR A 9 21.64 26.22 0.89
CA THR A 9 20.63 25.18 0.63
C THR A 9 19.54 25.63 -0.33
N GLN A 10 19.14 26.91 -0.30
CA GLN A 10 18.14 27.45 -1.23
C GLN A 10 18.63 27.40 -2.67
N VAL A 11 19.93 27.65 -2.88
CA VAL A 11 20.55 27.57 -4.21
C VAL A 11 20.66 26.10 -4.67
N GLN A 12 20.96 25.18 -3.75
CA GLN A 12 20.96 23.73 -4.06
C GLN A 12 19.56 23.29 -4.53
N GLU A 13 18.53 23.58 -3.75
CA GLU A 13 17.14 23.22 -4.08
C GLU A 13 16.67 23.88 -5.37
N LEU A 14 16.96 25.16 -5.57
CA LEU A 14 16.61 25.88 -6.79
C LEU A 14 17.19 25.17 -8.02
N ILE A 15 18.48 24.84 -8.00
CA ILE A 15 19.14 24.20 -9.13
C ILE A 15 18.60 22.77 -9.34
N LEU A 16 18.49 21.98 -8.27
CA LEU A 16 18.03 20.58 -8.35
C LEU A 16 16.58 20.48 -8.83
N ASN A 17 15.70 21.41 -8.44
CA ASN A 17 14.29 21.40 -8.82
C ASN A 17 14.01 21.98 -10.21
N ASN A 18 14.92 22.80 -10.76
CA ASN A 18 14.72 23.48 -12.04
C ASN A 18 15.60 22.92 -13.18
N THR A 19 16.32 21.82 -12.93
CA THR A 19 17.15 21.16 -13.95
C THR A 19 16.85 19.68 -14.03
N SER A 20 17.12 19.07 -15.20
CA SER A 20 17.02 17.63 -15.40
C SER A 20 18.40 17.06 -15.69
N SER A 21 18.79 16.02 -14.95
CA SER A 21 20.07 15.34 -15.14
C SER A 21 19.97 13.89 -14.67
N GLY A 22 20.82 13.00 -15.20
CA GLY A 22 20.83 11.59 -14.78
C GLY A 22 21.30 11.40 -13.34
N SER A 23 22.21 12.25 -12.87
CA SER A 23 22.69 12.29 -11.49
C SER A 23 23.14 13.70 -11.15
N ALA A 24 22.97 14.11 -9.89
CA ALA A 24 23.46 15.38 -9.38
C ALA A 24 24.31 15.16 -8.11
N VAL A 25 25.40 15.92 -7.96
CA VAL A 25 26.23 15.92 -6.75
C VAL A 25 26.50 17.34 -6.30
N VAL A 26 26.42 17.53 -4.99
CA VAL A 26 26.66 18.82 -4.34
C VAL A 26 28.00 18.76 -3.59
N ASN A 27 28.84 19.76 -3.80
CA ASN A 27 30.14 19.95 -3.15
C ASN A 27 31.17 18.84 -3.39
N ASP A 28 30.96 18.00 -4.40
CA ASP A 28 31.92 16.99 -4.86
C ASP A 28 31.70 16.65 -6.33
N THR A 29 32.60 15.85 -6.90
CA THR A 29 32.51 15.29 -8.24
C THR A 29 32.74 13.79 -8.21
N LEU A 30 32.14 13.06 -9.14
CA LEU A 30 32.35 11.62 -9.38
C LEU A 30 32.01 10.67 -8.22
N LEU A 31 31.79 11.12 -6.98
CA LEU A 31 31.48 10.22 -5.87
C LEU A 31 30.18 9.45 -6.05
N GLN A 32 29.22 9.95 -6.85
CA GLN A 32 27.99 9.23 -7.14
C GLN A 32 28.22 7.87 -7.83
N PHE A 33 29.37 7.69 -8.49
CA PHE A 33 29.73 6.43 -9.15
C PHE A 33 30.18 5.35 -8.17
N ALA A 34 30.69 5.72 -6.99
CA ALA A 34 31.16 4.77 -5.99
C ALA A 34 30.03 4.20 -5.11
N VAL A 35 28.83 4.78 -5.17
CA VAL A 35 27.71 4.41 -4.30
C VAL A 35 26.79 3.42 -5.00
N GLU A 36 26.94 2.13 -4.68
CA GLU A 36 26.17 1.02 -5.29
C GLU A 36 24.64 1.12 -5.11
N SER A 37 24.19 1.86 -4.10
CA SER A 37 22.76 2.07 -3.82
C SER A 37 22.14 3.19 -4.66
N LEU A 38 22.92 3.95 -5.42
CA LEU A 38 22.42 4.96 -6.34
C LEU A 38 22.29 4.38 -7.76
N PRO A 39 21.14 4.57 -8.43
CA PRO A 39 21.01 4.20 -9.83
C PRO A 39 21.89 5.10 -10.69
N PHE A 40 22.77 4.51 -11.48
CA PHE A 40 23.61 5.24 -12.42
C PHE A 40 23.05 5.12 -13.84
N GLY A 41 22.72 6.26 -14.45
CA GLY A 41 22.05 6.30 -15.75
C GLY A 41 21.93 7.72 -16.31
N GLY A 42 21.41 7.80 -17.53
CA GLY A 42 21.16 9.06 -18.26
C GLY A 42 19.67 9.40 -18.34
N VAL A 43 19.38 10.62 -18.80
CA VAL A 43 18.03 11.07 -19.18
C VAL A 43 18.12 11.88 -20.47
N GLY A 44 17.17 11.69 -21.39
CA GLY A 44 17.16 12.34 -22.71
C GLY A 44 18.33 11.90 -23.58
N ASP A 45 19.03 12.84 -24.20
CA ASP A 45 20.17 12.57 -25.09
C ASP A 45 21.36 11.90 -24.36
N ALA A 46 21.42 12.01 -23.04
CA ALA A 46 22.43 11.33 -22.22
C ALA A 46 22.17 9.82 -22.04
N GLY A 47 21.01 9.32 -22.48
CA GLY A 47 20.64 7.91 -22.45
C GLY A 47 19.36 7.62 -21.68
N THR A 48 19.01 6.33 -21.60
CA THR A 48 17.80 5.83 -20.94
C THR A 48 18.11 4.60 -20.09
N GLY A 49 17.38 4.45 -18.99
CA GLY A 49 17.59 3.35 -18.05
C GLY A 49 18.74 3.64 -17.09
N HIS A 50 19.00 2.68 -16.20
CA HIS A 50 19.97 2.81 -15.14
C HIS A 50 20.49 1.44 -14.70
N TYR A 51 21.72 1.41 -14.21
CA TYR A 51 22.36 0.22 -13.65
C TYR A 51 23.02 0.58 -12.30
N HIS A 52 23.88 -0.32 -11.81
CA HIS A 52 24.58 -0.33 -10.52
C HIS A 52 23.91 -1.25 -9.49
N GLY A 53 24.70 -2.05 -8.77
CA GLY A 53 24.21 -2.99 -7.75
C GLY A 53 22.95 -3.77 -8.17
N LYS A 54 21.88 -3.61 -7.37
CA LYS A 54 20.56 -4.20 -7.62
C LYS A 54 19.92 -3.70 -8.93
N PHE A 55 20.14 -2.45 -9.33
CA PHE A 55 19.58 -1.88 -10.55
C PHE A 55 20.10 -2.60 -11.80
N SER A 56 21.37 -3.02 -11.80
CA SER A 56 21.91 -3.87 -12.88
C SER A 56 21.14 -5.19 -12.98
N PHE A 57 20.95 -5.88 -11.84
CA PHE A 57 20.20 -7.14 -11.82
C PHE A 57 18.77 -6.94 -12.32
N ASP A 58 18.08 -5.91 -11.83
CA ASP A 58 16.72 -5.57 -12.25
C ASP A 58 16.63 -5.23 -13.74
N ASN A 59 17.65 -4.57 -14.31
CA ASN A 59 17.66 -4.14 -15.72
C ASN A 59 18.01 -5.29 -16.68
N PHE A 60 18.84 -6.24 -16.26
CA PHE A 60 19.23 -7.41 -17.06
C PHE A 60 18.40 -8.66 -16.77
N SER A 61 17.39 -8.56 -15.89
CA SER A 61 16.47 -9.66 -15.57
C SER A 61 15.07 -9.40 -16.11
N HIS A 62 14.38 -10.45 -16.51
CA HIS A 62 12.97 -10.38 -16.85
C HIS A 62 12.10 -10.57 -15.60
N LYS A 63 11.42 -9.51 -15.16
CA LYS A 63 10.46 -9.57 -14.04
C LYS A 63 9.16 -10.27 -14.47
N LYS A 64 9.17 -11.61 -14.42
CA LYS A 64 8.02 -12.45 -14.80
C LYS A 64 6.86 -12.27 -13.82
N ALA A 65 5.73 -11.75 -14.31
CA ALA A 65 4.49 -11.72 -13.55
C ALA A 65 3.89 -13.13 -13.44
N VAL A 66 3.62 -13.58 -12.20
CA VAL A 66 2.99 -14.88 -11.92
C VAL A 66 1.87 -14.67 -10.90
N LEU A 67 0.66 -15.12 -11.24
CA LEU A 67 -0.49 -15.13 -10.34
C LEU A 67 -0.88 -16.57 -10.03
N ILE A 68 -0.89 -16.94 -8.75
CA ILE A 68 -1.38 -18.23 -8.27
C ILE A 68 -2.67 -17.97 -7.49
N LYS A 69 -3.78 -18.52 -7.99
CA LYS A 69 -5.11 -18.40 -7.37
C LYS A 69 -5.49 -19.71 -6.67
N ASN A 70 -6.11 -19.60 -5.49
CA ASN A 70 -6.68 -20.74 -4.78
C ASN A 70 -8.14 -21.00 -5.20
N TYR A 71 -8.61 -22.24 -5.01
CA TYR A 71 -9.99 -22.65 -5.32
C TYR A 71 -10.98 -22.35 -4.19
N ASN A 72 -10.76 -21.28 -3.41
CA ASN A 72 -11.66 -20.97 -2.30
C ASN A 72 -13.06 -20.59 -2.85
N PRO A 73 -14.14 -21.30 -2.48
CA PRO A 73 -15.48 -21.04 -3.00
C PRO A 73 -16.01 -19.65 -2.64
N ILE A 74 -15.61 -19.08 -1.50
CA ILE A 74 -16.00 -17.72 -1.10
C ILE A 74 -15.37 -16.69 -2.04
N GLY A 75 -14.08 -16.86 -2.35
CA GLY A 75 -13.37 -15.99 -3.28
C GLY A 75 -13.92 -16.09 -4.70
N GLU A 76 -14.28 -17.29 -5.14
CA GLU A 76 -14.94 -17.49 -6.43
C GLU A 76 -16.34 -16.89 -6.48
N ALA A 77 -17.11 -16.98 -5.39
CA ALA A 77 -18.43 -16.38 -5.29
C ALA A 77 -18.37 -14.84 -5.37
N VAL A 78 -17.41 -14.20 -4.70
CA VAL A 78 -17.19 -12.74 -4.82
C VAL A 78 -16.73 -12.36 -6.23
N ALA A 79 -15.83 -13.15 -6.82
CA ALA A 79 -15.35 -12.92 -8.18
C ALA A 79 -16.39 -13.27 -9.26
N SER A 80 -17.50 -13.94 -8.92
CA SER A 80 -18.50 -14.46 -9.88
C SER A 80 -19.15 -13.37 -10.74
N ALA A 81 -19.12 -12.12 -10.28
CA ALA A 81 -19.56 -10.95 -11.05
C ALA A 81 -18.78 -10.77 -12.37
N ARG A 82 -17.60 -11.39 -12.52
CA ARG A 82 -16.84 -11.43 -13.79
C ARG A 82 -17.48 -12.28 -14.88
N TYR A 83 -18.38 -13.20 -14.51
CA TYR A 83 -19.02 -14.13 -15.44
C TYR A 83 -20.39 -13.61 -15.93
N PRO A 84 -20.74 -13.89 -17.20
CA PRO A 84 -22.08 -13.65 -17.74
C PRO A 84 -23.19 -14.38 -16.96
N PRO A 85 -24.45 -13.93 -17.07
CA PRO A 85 -24.90 -12.68 -17.70
C PRO A 85 -24.56 -11.46 -16.83
N TYR A 86 -24.19 -10.36 -17.49
CA TYR A 86 -23.87 -9.08 -16.85
C TYR A 86 -25.16 -8.30 -16.58
N THR A 87 -25.67 -8.40 -15.36
CA THR A 87 -26.81 -7.60 -14.89
C THR A 87 -26.33 -6.30 -14.25
N ASP A 88 -27.16 -5.25 -14.28
CA ASP A 88 -26.83 -3.96 -13.68
C ASP A 88 -26.39 -4.08 -12.22
N LYS A 89 -26.97 -5.02 -11.47
CA LYS A 89 -26.57 -5.32 -10.09
C LYS A 89 -25.13 -5.82 -9.98
N LYS A 90 -24.72 -6.76 -10.83
CA LYS A 90 -23.34 -7.29 -10.86
C LYS A 90 -22.35 -6.21 -11.31
N MET A 91 -22.75 -5.39 -12.28
CA MET A 91 -21.91 -4.31 -12.81
C MET A 91 -21.72 -3.20 -11.77
N ASN A 92 -22.79 -2.79 -11.08
CA ASN A 92 -22.72 -1.83 -9.99
C ASN A 92 -21.87 -2.35 -8.83
N PHE A 93 -22.00 -3.64 -8.48
CA PHE A 93 -21.18 -4.28 -7.45
C PHE A 93 -19.69 -4.37 -7.85
N MET A 94 -19.40 -4.78 -9.08
CA MET A 94 -18.04 -4.85 -9.61
C MET A 94 -17.40 -3.46 -9.67
N SER A 95 -18.15 -2.48 -10.17
CA SER A 95 -17.72 -1.08 -10.20
C SER A 95 -17.41 -0.59 -8.80
N PHE A 96 -18.31 -0.81 -7.82
CA PHE A 96 -18.08 -0.48 -6.42
C PHE A 96 -16.75 -1.08 -5.93
N ILE A 97 -16.54 -2.39 -6.04
CA ILE A 97 -15.31 -3.06 -5.55
C ILE A 97 -14.03 -2.56 -6.23
N MET A 98 -14.08 -2.25 -7.53
CA MET A 98 -12.90 -1.80 -8.29
C MET A 98 -12.58 -0.32 -8.10
N HIS A 99 -13.46 0.47 -7.46
CA HIS A 99 -13.13 1.86 -7.18
C HIS A 99 -11.97 1.93 -6.18
N PRO A 100 -10.87 2.63 -6.50
CA PRO A 100 -9.63 2.65 -5.71
C PRO A 100 -9.75 3.39 -4.36
N GLY A 101 -10.96 3.78 -3.94
CA GLY A 101 -11.23 4.66 -2.80
C GLY A 101 -12.01 4.05 -1.63
N ILE A 102 -12.37 2.76 -1.67
CA ILE A 102 -13.12 2.13 -0.57
C ILE A 102 -12.17 1.84 0.61
N ARG A 103 -11.94 2.86 1.43
CA ARG A 103 -11.37 2.69 2.78
C ARG A 103 -12.52 2.40 3.74
N LEU A 104 -12.84 1.12 4.00
CA LEU A 104 -13.73 0.76 5.11
C LEU A 104 -13.02 0.98 6.46
N GLY A 105 -12.72 2.24 6.79
CA GLY A 105 -12.13 2.61 8.08
C GLY A 105 -13.03 2.24 9.26
N PHE A 106 -14.34 2.16 9.05
CA PHE A 106 -15.31 1.77 10.07
C PHE A 106 -15.21 0.30 10.49
N LEU A 107 -14.78 -0.60 9.59
CA LEU A 107 -14.61 -2.03 9.92
C LEU A 107 -13.52 -2.26 10.97
N LYS A 108 -12.60 -1.31 11.14
CA LYS A 108 -11.59 -1.33 12.21
C LYS A 108 -12.22 -1.35 13.61
N TYR A 109 -13.41 -0.78 13.77
CA TYR A 109 -14.11 -0.69 15.06
C TYR A 109 -15.09 -1.84 15.32
N LEU A 110 -15.40 -2.64 14.29
CA LEU A 110 -16.32 -3.77 14.39
C LEU A 110 -15.96 -4.79 15.49
N PRO A 111 -14.69 -5.22 15.68
CA PRO A 111 -14.35 -6.14 16.78
C PRO A 111 -14.58 -5.53 18.17
N TYR A 112 -14.41 -4.21 18.33
CA TYR A 112 -14.67 -3.52 19.58
C TYR A 112 -16.17 -3.46 19.89
N LEU A 113 -17.00 -3.21 18.88
CA LEU A 113 -18.46 -3.24 19.01
C LEU A 113 -18.95 -4.64 19.38
N THR A 114 -18.40 -5.68 18.77
CA THR A 114 -18.75 -7.07 19.12
C THR A 114 -18.32 -7.43 20.54
N LEU A 115 -17.14 -6.98 20.98
CA LEU A 115 -16.67 -7.21 22.36
C LEU A 115 -17.54 -6.50 23.39
N PHE A 116 -17.93 -5.25 23.11
CA PHE A 116 -18.85 -4.49 23.94
C PHE A 116 -20.22 -5.15 24.01
N GLY A 117 -20.77 -5.59 22.87
CA GLY A 117 -22.05 -6.28 22.81
C GLY A 117 -22.06 -7.60 23.60
N VAL A 118 -21.00 -8.41 23.49
CA VAL A 118 -20.84 -9.64 24.27
C VAL A 118 -20.74 -9.34 25.77
N GLY A 119 -20.00 -8.30 26.16
CA GLY A 119 -19.87 -7.90 27.56
C GLY A 119 -21.18 -7.42 28.19
N VAL A 120 -21.98 -6.64 27.46
CA VAL A 120 -23.31 -6.22 27.93
C VAL A 120 -24.24 -7.43 28.05
N PHE A 121 -24.23 -8.33 27.08
CA PHE A 121 -25.09 -9.52 27.07
C PHE A 121 -24.77 -10.50 28.20
N THR A 122 -23.49 -10.78 28.47
CA THR A 122 -23.10 -11.62 29.61
C THR A 122 -23.43 -10.95 30.94
N GLY A 123 -23.25 -9.63 31.05
CA GLY A 123 -23.63 -8.86 32.23
C GLY A 123 -25.13 -8.87 32.53
N THR A 124 -25.99 -8.73 31.51
CA THR A 124 -27.46 -8.79 31.71
C THR A 124 -27.93 -10.20 32.06
N ILE A 125 -27.34 -11.25 31.46
CA ILE A 125 -27.64 -12.63 31.83
C ILE A 125 -27.21 -12.94 33.27
N LEU A 126 -25.99 -12.54 33.66
CA LEU A 126 -25.51 -12.70 35.03
C LEU A 126 -26.41 -11.95 36.03
N ASN A 127 -26.79 -10.71 35.72
CA ASN A 127 -27.68 -9.93 36.57
C ASN A 127 -29.08 -10.56 36.67
N ALA A 128 -29.63 -11.08 35.57
CA ALA A 128 -30.91 -11.79 35.56
C ALA A 128 -30.86 -13.12 36.33
N TYR A 129 -29.73 -13.83 36.31
CA TYR A 129 -29.55 -15.11 37.01
C TYR A 129 -29.24 -14.93 38.51
N MET A 130 -28.60 -13.82 38.89
CA MET A 130 -28.26 -13.48 40.27
C MET A 130 -29.40 -12.78 41.02
N LYS A 131 -30.29 -12.05 40.33
CA LYS A 131 -31.49 -11.41 40.93
C LYS A 131 -32.42 -12.37 41.71
N PRO A 132 -32.81 -13.56 41.19
CA PRO A 132 -33.69 -14.47 41.93
C PRO A 132 -33.00 -15.10 43.15
N LYS A 133 -31.67 -15.24 43.14
CA LYS A 133 -30.90 -15.79 44.27
C LYS A 133 -30.72 -14.83 45.46
N PHE A 134 -30.93 -13.53 45.25
CA PHE A 134 -30.84 -12.52 46.31
C PHE A 134 -32.20 -12.15 46.92
N LEU A 135 -33.32 -12.47 46.26
CA LEU A 135 -34.67 -12.24 46.78
C LEU A 135 -35.22 -13.43 47.60
N GLU A 136 -34.56 -14.59 47.51
CA GLU A 136 -34.74 -15.75 48.39
C GLU A 136 -33.47 -15.97 49.22
N GLY A 137 -33.08 -14.97 50.00
CA GLY A 137 -32.21 -15.16 51.17
C GLY A 137 -33.08 -15.39 52.42
N PRO A 138 -32.61 -16.19 53.40
CA PRO A 138 -33.38 -16.56 54.59
C PRO A 138 -33.85 -15.38 55.43
#